data_AF-A0A7V8XJS7-F1
#
_entry.id   AF-A0A7V8XJS7-F1
#
_cell.length_a   1.000
_cell.length_b   1.000
_cell.length_c   1.000
_cell.angle_alpha   90.00
_cell.angle_beta   90.00
_cell.angle_gamma   90.00
#
_symmetry.space_group_name_H-M   'P 1'
#
loop_
_entity.id
_entity.type
_entity.pdbx_description
1 polymer ?
#
loop_
_entity_poly.entity_id
_entity_poly.type
_entity_poly.pdbx_seq_one_letter_code
_entity_poly.pdbx_strand_id
1 'polypeptide(L)'
;MPLREAERILAERRFRSQGVRLVRGQAQNAWEAHPDAGDGPVPERASLLSPFDRLVYARDRAEALWNFHYRLEMFVPRAKRQYGYYVLPLLDGDRVVGRAEPRFDRKTGELEVLGAWGDPSRLDEALDDLAAWLGAARISR
;
A
#
# COMPACT_ATOMS: atom_id res chain seq x y z
N MET A 1 18.14 -10.60 26.83
CA MET A 1 17.50 -9.26 26.85
C MET A 1 16.13 -9.38 27.53
N PRO A 2 15.81 -8.56 28.54
CA PRO A 2 14.49 -8.49 29.15
C PRO A 2 13.37 -8.11 28.16
N LEU A 3 12.15 -8.61 28.37
CA LEU A 3 11.01 -8.37 27.46
C LEU A 3 10.71 -6.88 27.24
N ARG A 4 10.64 -6.09 28.33
CA ARG A 4 10.37 -4.64 28.24
C ARG A 4 11.40 -3.90 27.39
N GLU A 5 12.65 -4.31 27.47
CA GLU A 5 13.71 -3.73 26.65
C GLU A 5 13.55 -4.11 25.17
N ALA A 6 13.20 -5.37 24.90
CA ALA A 6 12.90 -5.86 23.55
C ALA A 6 11.72 -5.09 22.92
N GLU A 7 10.66 -4.86 23.67
CA GLU A 7 9.47 -4.12 23.25
C GLU A 7 9.80 -2.67 22.91
N ARG A 8 10.60 -2.00 23.76
CA ARG A 8 11.06 -0.63 23.53
C ARG A 8 11.89 -0.54 22.25
N ILE A 9 12.83 -1.46 22.04
CA ILE A 9 13.66 -1.50 20.82
C ILE A 9 12.79 -1.75 19.58
N LEU A 10 11.81 -2.64 19.66
CA LEU A 10 10.90 -2.91 18.56
C LEU A 10 10.00 -1.71 18.24
N ALA A 11 9.49 -1.02 19.26
CA ALA A 11 8.67 0.18 19.10
C ALA A 11 9.45 1.29 18.39
N GLU A 12 10.70 1.52 18.79
CA GLU A 12 11.58 2.51 18.17
C GLU A 12 11.88 2.17 16.70
N ARG A 13 12.23 0.90 16.42
CA ARG A 13 12.45 0.42 15.05
C ARG A 13 11.21 0.59 14.18
N ARG A 14 10.02 0.31 14.73
CA ARG A 14 8.75 0.51 14.02
C ARG A 14 8.50 1.98 13.75
N PHE A 15 8.71 2.85 14.72
CA PHE A 15 8.49 4.29 14.56
C PHE A 15 9.37 4.86 13.44
N ARG A 16 10.68 4.56 13.47
CA ARG A 16 11.60 4.93 12.40
C ARG A 16 11.20 4.33 11.04
N SER A 17 10.82 3.05 11.03
CA SER A 17 10.44 2.37 9.80
C SER A 17 9.15 2.93 9.19
N GLN A 18 8.19 3.33 10.02
CA GLN A 18 6.86 3.77 9.62
C GLN A 18 6.80 5.28 9.34
N GLY A 19 7.74 6.06 9.87
CA GLY A 19 7.77 7.52 9.80
C GLY A 19 6.72 8.20 10.70
N VAL A 20 5.70 7.47 11.17
CA VAL A 20 4.67 7.95 12.09
C VAL A 20 4.29 6.87 13.08
N ARG A 21 3.82 7.28 14.27
CA ARG A 21 3.18 6.38 15.24
C ARG A 21 1.90 6.99 15.78
N LEU A 22 0.96 6.11 16.11
CA LEU A 22 -0.25 6.49 16.83
C LEU A 22 0.05 6.53 18.33
N VAL A 23 -0.04 7.70 18.93
CA VAL A 23 0.01 7.91 20.38
C VAL A 23 -1.41 7.87 20.90
N ARG A 24 -1.75 6.81 21.64
CA ARG A 24 -3.08 6.66 22.24
C ARG A 24 -3.13 7.42 23.57
N GLY A 25 -3.88 8.52 23.61
CA GLY A 25 -4.13 9.31 24.83
C GLY A 25 -5.42 8.90 25.52
N GLN A 26 -5.60 9.33 26.78
CA GLN A 26 -6.82 9.06 27.56
C GLN A 26 -8.06 9.78 26.99
N ALA A 27 -7.88 10.92 26.31
CA ALA A 27 -8.97 11.73 25.74
C ALA A 27 -9.07 11.62 24.21
N GLN A 28 -7.93 11.51 23.50
CA GLN A 28 -7.88 11.37 22.05
C GLN A 28 -6.58 10.71 21.60
N ASN A 29 -6.64 10.05 20.44
CA ASN A 29 -5.44 9.58 19.76
C ASN A 29 -4.77 10.76 19.04
N ALA A 30 -3.44 10.75 18.98
CA ALA A 30 -2.64 11.72 18.24
C ALA A 30 -1.64 10.99 17.33
N TRP A 31 -1.34 11.56 16.17
CA TRP A 31 -0.25 11.09 15.32
C TRP A 31 1.02 11.85 15.66
N GLU A 32 2.10 11.11 15.86
CA GLU A 32 3.43 11.66 16.04
C GLU A 32 4.28 11.26 14.83
N ALA A 33 4.89 12.23 14.16
CA ALA A 33 5.86 12.00 13.10
C ALA A 33 7.24 11.74 13.69
N HIS A 34 8.00 10.85 13.07
CA HIS A 34 9.40 10.62 13.42
C HIS A 34 10.19 11.91 13.19
N PRO A 35 11.18 12.28 14.03
CA PRO A 35 11.95 13.51 13.84
C PRO A 35 12.64 13.63 12.47
N ASP A 36 13.00 12.48 11.88
CA ASP A 36 13.59 12.41 10.53
C ASP A 36 12.54 12.46 9.39
N ALA A 37 11.25 12.55 9.69
CA ALA A 37 10.21 12.67 8.68
C ALA A 37 10.17 14.11 8.14
N GLY A 38 10.15 14.25 6.81
CA GLY A 38 9.94 15.53 6.15
C GLY A 38 8.45 15.86 5.99
N ASP A 39 8.10 17.14 6.04
CA ASP A 39 6.77 17.72 5.81
C ASP A 39 6.67 18.48 4.49
N GLY A 40 7.61 18.25 3.57
CA GLY A 40 7.63 18.84 2.24
C GLY A 40 6.50 18.34 1.34
N PRO A 41 6.31 18.98 0.17
CA PRO A 41 5.27 18.58 -0.77
C PRO A 41 5.47 17.14 -1.25
N VAL A 42 4.37 16.39 -1.30
CA VAL A 42 4.35 15.04 -1.90
C VAL A 42 4.17 15.20 -3.41
N PRO A 43 5.01 14.56 -4.25
CA PRO A 43 4.84 14.62 -5.69
C PRO A 43 3.47 14.09 -6.13
N GLU A 44 2.83 14.77 -7.08
CA GLU A 44 1.58 14.34 -7.70
C GLU A 44 1.86 13.18 -8.68
N ARG A 45 2.07 11.98 -8.14
CA ARG A 45 2.29 10.74 -8.90
C ARG A 45 1.34 9.65 -8.46
N ALA A 46 0.98 8.78 -9.38
CA ALA A 46 0.24 7.57 -9.08
C ALA A 46 1.15 6.34 -9.11
N SER A 47 0.93 5.38 -8.22
CA SER A 47 1.72 4.15 -8.17
C SER A 47 0.95 3.00 -7.56
N LEU A 48 1.19 1.79 -8.07
CA LEU A 48 0.70 0.56 -7.44
C LEU A 48 1.66 0.11 -6.35
N LEU A 49 1.16 -0.01 -5.13
CA LEU A 49 1.95 -0.41 -3.97
C LEU A 49 2.07 -1.93 -3.90
N SER A 50 3.25 -2.41 -3.51
CA SER A 50 3.41 -3.80 -3.10
C SER A 50 2.48 -4.10 -1.90
N PRO A 51 1.94 -5.33 -1.78
CA PRO A 51 1.19 -5.75 -0.59
C PRO A 51 2.01 -5.66 0.71
N PHE A 52 3.34 -5.60 0.57
CA PHE A 52 4.31 -5.50 1.65
C PHE A 52 4.89 -4.09 1.79
N ASP A 53 4.36 -3.12 1.03
CA ASP A 53 4.79 -1.74 1.14
C ASP A 53 4.55 -1.23 2.57
N ARG A 54 5.50 -0.42 3.05
CA ARG A 54 5.46 0.09 4.41
C ARG A 54 4.20 0.89 4.67
N LEU A 55 3.60 1.54 3.67
CA LEU A 55 2.38 2.34 3.75
C LEU A 55 1.16 1.50 4.13
N VAL A 56 1.02 0.28 3.57
CA VAL A 56 -0.21 -0.53 3.67
C VAL A 56 -0.09 -1.81 4.51
N TYR A 57 1.12 -2.31 4.79
CA TYR A 57 1.26 -3.54 5.60
C TYR A 57 0.73 -3.36 7.04
N ALA A 58 0.88 -2.15 7.59
CA ALA A 58 0.34 -1.78 8.89
C ALA A 58 -1.12 -1.38 8.73
N ARG A 59 -2.01 -2.38 8.71
CA ARG A 59 -3.44 -2.23 8.39
C ARG A 59 -4.15 -1.19 9.24
N ASP A 60 -3.95 -1.22 10.56
CA ASP A 60 -4.55 -0.25 11.48
C ASP A 60 -4.19 1.19 11.13
N ARG A 61 -2.98 1.42 10.61
CA ARG A 61 -2.53 2.73 10.19
C ARG A 61 -3.11 3.11 8.83
N ALA A 62 -3.12 2.18 7.88
CA ALA A 62 -3.73 2.43 6.57
C ALA A 62 -5.23 2.76 6.70
N GLU A 63 -5.92 2.06 7.60
CA GLU A 63 -7.30 2.34 7.97
C GLU A 63 -7.44 3.72 8.63
N ALA A 64 -6.61 4.04 9.62
CA ALA A 64 -6.73 5.31 10.33
C ALA A 64 -6.29 6.54 9.51
N LEU A 65 -5.43 6.39 8.50
CA LEU A 65 -5.01 7.49 7.60
C LEU A 65 -5.91 7.64 6.37
N TRP A 66 -6.34 6.53 5.77
CA TRP A 66 -7.03 6.55 4.46
C TRP A 66 -8.37 5.83 4.46
N ASN A 67 -8.86 5.35 5.60
CA ASN A 67 -10.03 4.46 5.69
C ASN A 67 -9.92 3.26 4.73
N PHE A 68 -8.69 2.76 4.54
CA PHE A 68 -8.37 1.75 3.55
C PHE A 68 -8.14 0.38 4.19
N HIS A 69 -9.15 -0.48 4.16
CA HIS A 69 -9.02 -1.86 4.61
C HIS A 69 -8.41 -2.73 3.50
N TYR A 70 -7.17 -3.17 3.74
CA TYR A 70 -6.41 -3.98 2.81
C TYR A 70 -6.02 -5.34 3.38
N ARG A 71 -6.34 -6.38 2.62
CA ARG A 71 -5.91 -7.76 2.89
C ARG A 71 -5.48 -8.39 1.57
N LEU A 72 -4.27 -8.95 1.56
CA LEU A 72 -3.84 -9.78 0.45
C LEU A 72 -4.61 -11.11 0.47
N GLU A 73 -5.30 -11.39 -0.63
CA GLU A 73 -6.26 -12.49 -0.75
C GLU A 73 -5.71 -13.71 -1.48
N MET A 74 -4.40 -13.78 -1.72
CA MET A 74 -3.74 -14.93 -2.37
C MET A 74 -3.98 -16.26 -1.64
N PHE A 75 -4.14 -16.20 -0.31
CA PHE A 75 -4.43 -17.35 0.55
C PHE A 75 -5.93 -17.59 0.79
N VAL A 76 -6.78 -16.68 0.29
CA VAL A 76 -8.23 -16.83 0.39
C VAL A 76 -8.70 -17.70 -0.79
N PRO A 77 -9.52 -18.74 -0.56
CA PRO A 77 -10.09 -19.54 -1.64
C PRO A 77 -10.79 -18.65 -2.67
N ARG A 78 -10.64 -18.96 -3.97
CA ARG A 78 -11.13 -18.09 -5.07
C ARG A 78 -12.57 -17.61 -4.89
N ALA A 79 -13.47 -18.49 -4.48
CA ALA A 79 -14.89 -18.18 -4.29
C ALA A 79 -15.20 -17.26 -3.10
N LYS A 80 -14.24 -17.02 -2.20
CA LYS A 80 -14.39 -16.17 -1.00
C LYS A 80 -13.60 -14.85 -1.10
N ARG A 81 -12.96 -14.59 -2.24
CA ARG A 81 -12.23 -13.35 -2.47
C ARG A 81 -13.20 -12.19 -2.64
N GLN A 82 -12.89 -11.07 -2.03
CA GLN A 82 -13.63 -9.83 -2.22
C GLN A 82 -13.15 -9.09 -3.45
N TYR A 83 -11.83 -9.16 -3.73
CA TYR A 83 -11.23 -8.40 -4.82
C TYR A 83 -10.52 -9.32 -5.82
N GLY A 84 -9.50 -10.06 -5.40
CA GLY A 84 -8.65 -10.78 -6.35
C GLY A 84 -7.52 -11.58 -5.71
N TYR A 85 -6.71 -12.28 -6.51
CA TYR A 85 -5.60 -13.08 -6.01
C TYR A 85 -4.44 -12.21 -5.51
N TYR A 86 -3.97 -11.26 -6.32
CA TYR A 86 -2.79 -10.44 -6.03
C TYR A 86 -3.08 -8.96 -6.31
N VAL A 87 -4.01 -8.40 -5.54
CA VAL A 87 -4.48 -7.02 -5.68
C VAL A 87 -3.48 -6.05 -5.06
N LEU A 88 -3.10 -5.01 -5.81
CA LEU A 88 -2.19 -3.94 -5.40
C LEU A 88 -2.98 -2.67 -5.04
N PRO A 89 -2.70 -2.00 -3.91
CA PRO A 89 -3.28 -0.69 -3.61
C PRO A 89 -2.80 0.38 -4.60
N LEU A 90 -3.69 1.31 -4.96
CA LEU A 90 -3.39 2.48 -5.79
C LEU A 90 -3.16 3.69 -4.88
N LEU A 91 -1.92 4.19 -4.89
CA LEU A 91 -1.54 5.46 -4.26
C LEU A 91 -1.60 6.56 -5.32
N ASP A 92 -2.25 7.66 -5.02
CA ASP A 92 -2.23 8.92 -5.77
C ASP A 92 -1.78 10.05 -4.84
N GLY A 93 -0.59 10.58 -5.08
CA GLY A 93 0.07 11.52 -4.19
C GLY A 93 0.21 10.95 -2.78
N ASP A 94 -0.49 11.55 -1.82
CA ASP A 94 -0.50 11.16 -0.40
C ASP A 94 -1.75 10.35 0.01
N ARG A 95 -2.57 9.90 -0.96
CA ARG A 95 -3.82 9.18 -0.72
C ARG A 95 -3.82 7.78 -1.31
N VAL A 96 -4.24 6.79 -0.52
CA VAL A 96 -4.61 5.47 -1.07
C VAL A 96 -6.06 5.53 -1.54
N VAL A 97 -6.26 5.60 -2.86
CA VAL A 97 -7.57 5.91 -3.48
C VAL A 97 -8.32 4.68 -3.99
N GLY A 98 -7.60 3.58 -4.19
CA GLY A 98 -8.18 2.40 -4.80
C GLY A 98 -7.25 1.19 -4.78
N ARG A 99 -7.53 0.25 -5.67
CA ARG A 99 -6.76 -0.98 -5.82
C ARG A 99 -6.99 -1.59 -7.20
N ALA A 100 -6.01 -2.32 -7.72
CA ALA A 100 -6.11 -3.01 -9.01
C ALA A 100 -5.47 -4.40 -8.94
N GLU A 101 -5.94 -5.33 -9.78
CA GLU A 101 -5.37 -6.67 -9.93
C GLU A 101 -4.61 -6.79 -11.26
N PRO A 102 -3.33 -6.38 -11.31
CA PRO A 102 -2.50 -6.62 -12.48
C PRO A 102 -2.03 -8.08 -12.55
N ARG A 103 -2.01 -8.64 -13.76
CA ARG A 103 -1.43 -9.94 -14.09
C ARG A 103 -0.44 -9.76 -15.23
N PHE A 104 0.82 -10.07 -14.97
CA PHE A 104 1.86 -10.04 -16.00
C PHE A 104 2.14 -11.44 -16.54
N ASP A 105 1.88 -11.66 -17.82
CA ASP A 105 2.29 -12.85 -18.55
C ASP A 105 3.68 -12.63 -19.19
N ARG A 106 4.69 -13.28 -18.61
CA ARG A 106 6.08 -13.20 -19.08
C ARG A 106 6.29 -13.78 -20.48
N LYS A 107 5.41 -14.68 -20.95
CA LYS A 107 5.54 -15.31 -22.28
C LYS A 107 5.10 -14.36 -23.39
N THR A 108 4.01 -13.63 -23.15
CA THR A 108 3.42 -12.72 -24.13
C THR A 108 3.88 -11.28 -23.93
N GLY A 109 4.44 -10.95 -22.76
CA GLY A 109 4.77 -9.58 -22.37
C GLY A 109 3.53 -8.74 -22.06
N GLU A 110 2.37 -9.36 -21.82
CA GLU A 110 1.12 -8.66 -21.54
C GLU A 110 0.95 -8.37 -20.05
N LEU A 111 0.65 -7.11 -19.70
CA LEU A 111 0.16 -6.69 -18.40
C LEU A 111 -1.35 -6.49 -18.46
N GLU A 112 -2.10 -7.46 -17.98
CA GLU A 112 -3.57 -7.43 -17.97
C GLU A 112 -4.10 -6.93 -16.63
N VAL A 113 -5.14 -6.11 -16.66
CA VAL A 113 -5.86 -5.65 -15.46
C VAL A 113 -7.12 -6.49 -15.29
N LEU A 114 -7.10 -7.42 -14.32
CA LEU A 114 -8.23 -8.31 -14.06
C LEU A 114 -9.39 -7.62 -13.32
N GLY A 115 -9.11 -6.49 -12.66
CA GLY A 115 -10.11 -5.72 -11.94
C GLY A 115 -9.52 -4.45 -11.31
N ALA A 116 -10.38 -3.47 -11.05
CA ALA A 116 -10.06 -2.23 -10.36
C ALA A 116 -11.24 -1.81 -9.46
N TRP A 117 -10.92 -1.27 -8.28
CA TRP A 117 -11.92 -0.87 -7.27
C TRP A 117 -11.50 0.40 -6.54
N GLY A 118 -12.46 1.20 -6.10
CA GLY A 118 -12.21 2.54 -5.55
C GLY A 118 -12.23 3.59 -6.66
N ASP A 119 -11.32 4.56 -6.60
CA ASP A 119 -11.12 5.54 -7.66
C ASP A 119 -9.98 5.10 -8.60
N PRO A 120 -10.26 4.70 -9.86
CA PRO A 120 -9.25 4.31 -10.83
C PRO A 120 -8.77 5.47 -11.73
N SER A 121 -9.14 6.72 -11.45
CA SER A 121 -8.86 7.87 -12.33
C SER A 121 -7.38 8.05 -12.68
N ARG A 122 -6.47 7.64 -11.78
CA ARG A 122 -5.02 7.68 -11.97
C ARG A 122 -4.38 6.31 -12.19
N LEU A 123 -5.18 5.27 -12.43
CA LEU A 123 -4.67 3.91 -12.59
C LEU A 123 -3.78 3.75 -13.84
N ASP A 124 -4.08 4.45 -14.93
CA ASP A 124 -3.29 4.36 -16.17
C ASP A 124 -1.82 4.75 -15.95
N GLU A 125 -1.57 5.88 -15.29
CA GLU A 125 -0.22 6.33 -14.95
C GLU A 125 0.53 5.29 -14.09
N ALA A 126 -0.15 4.72 -13.09
CA ALA A 126 0.44 3.70 -12.22
C ALA A 126 0.72 2.38 -12.97
N LEU A 127 -0.09 2.04 -13.98
CA LEU A 127 0.11 0.88 -14.85
C LEU A 127 1.23 1.11 -15.85
N ASP A 128 1.38 2.31 -16.39
CA ASP A 128 2.47 2.68 -17.30
C ASP A 128 3.83 2.52 -16.60
N ASP A 129 3.95 3.02 -15.37
CA ASP A 129 5.15 2.84 -14.53
C ASP A 129 5.44 1.36 -14.27
N LEU A 130 4.40 0.58 -13.91
CA LEU A 130 4.54 -0.85 -13.65
C LEU A 130 4.91 -1.63 -14.92
N ALA A 131 4.31 -1.30 -16.06
CA ALA A 131 4.59 -1.88 -17.35
C ALA A 131 6.03 -1.61 -17.78
N ALA A 132 6.50 -0.37 -17.63
CA ALA A 132 7.88 0.01 -17.89
C ALA A 132 8.86 -0.77 -17.01
N TRP A 133 8.58 -0.91 -15.72
CA TRP A 133 9.41 -1.68 -14.79
C TRP A 133 9.46 -3.18 -15.13
N LEU A 134 8.33 -3.75 -15.54
CA LEU A 134 8.22 -5.17 -15.92
C LEU A 134 8.79 -5.47 -17.32
N GLY A 135 8.99 -4.45 -18.16
CA GLY A 135 9.26 -4.63 -19.58
C GLY A 135 8.05 -5.20 -20.34
N ALA A 136 6.84 -4.79 -19.97
CA ALA A 136 5.63 -5.22 -20.67
C ALA A 136 5.55 -4.61 -22.07
N ALA A 137 5.16 -5.43 -23.05
CA ALA A 137 4.98 -5.02 -24.44
C ALA A 137 3.63 -4.32 -24.67
N ARG A 138 2.63 -4.63 -23.84
CA ARG A 138 1.30 -4.02 -23.92
C ARG A 138 0.53 -4.17 -22.60
N ILE A 139 -0.43 -3.26 -22.40
CA ILE A 139 -1.39 -3.29 -21.31
C ILE A 139 -2.77 -3.65 -21.86
N SER A 140 -3.53 -4.48 -21.16
CA SER A 140 -4.92 -4.83 -21.47
C SER A 140 -5.83 -4.70 -20.24
N ARG A 141 -7.12 -4.52 -20.49
CA ARG A 141 -8.18 -4.36 -19.48
C ARG A 141 -9.36 -5.25 -19.82
#